data_AF-A0A7X9JMZ9-F1
#
_entry.id   AF-A0A7X9JMZ9-F1
#
_cell.length_a   1.000
_cell.length_b   1.000
_cell.length_c   1.000
_cell.angle_alpha   90.00
_cell.angle_beta   90.00
_cell.angle_gamma   90.00
#
_symmetry.space_group_name_H-M   'P 1'
#
loop_
_entity.id
_entity.type
_entity.pdbx_description
1 polymer ?
#
loop_
_entity_poly.entity_id
_entity_poly.type
_entity_poly.pdbx_seq_one_letter_code
_entity_poly.pdbx_strand_id
1 'polypeptide(L)'
;ISKYRGEQHVLRLMDKMPTYIVRCGNVYGYGISMRFDAVINRFMFDASFNGRISIYGDGMQRRSFIYIDKITEILQQLLNVELKPGIYNAVDRVMPILEVASEIQDLYPDMEMLYINQHMKMRELIVQPDDKILSLIQSPRLTFKEELESIMKRFHDSSAQ
;
A
#
# COMPACT_ATOMS: atom_id res chain seq x y z
N ILE A 1 -5.36 -6.97 -17.08
CA ILE A 1 -6.31 -7.87 -17.78
C ILE A 1 -6.54 -9.17 -17.02
N SER A 2 -5.50 -9.94 -16.65
CA SER A 2 -5.66 -11.20 -15.90
C SER A 2 -6.53 -11.08 -14.62
N LYS A 3 -6.22 -10.13 -13.73
CA LYS A 3 -6.99 -9.91 -12.49
C LYS A 3 -8.47 -9.54 -12.74
N TYR A 4 -8.73 -8.71 -13.75
CA TYR A 4 -10.10 -8.37 -14.13
C TYR A 4 -10.89 -9.60 -14.58
N ARG A 5 -10.28 -10.47 -15.41
CA ARG A 5 -10.92 -11.74 -15.79
C ARG A 5 -11.15 -12.65 -14.58
N GLY A 6 -10.16 -12.78 -13.70
CA GLY A 6 -10.29 -13.54 -12.46
C GLY A 6 -11.47 -13.05 -11.60
N GLU A 7 -11.63 -11.74 -11.46
CA GLU A 7 -12.77 -11.13 -10.79
C GLU A 7 -14.10 -11.54 -11.46
N GLN A 8 -14.20 -11.50 -12.79
CA GLN A 8 -15.40 -11.94 -13.52
C GLN A 8 -15.76 -13.41 -13.27
N HIS A 9 -14.77 -14.29 -13.03
CA HIS A 9 -15.04 -15.66 -12.63
C HIS A 9 -15.63 -15.75 -11.21
N VAL A 10 -15.08 -14.98 -10.26
CA VAL A 10 -15.54 -14.93 -8.87
C VAL A 10 -16.93 -14.29 -8.76
N LEU A 11 -17.23 -13.28 -9.58
CA LEU A 11 -18.56 -12.63 -9.59
C LEU A 11 -19.70 -13.62 -9.84
N ARG A 12 -19.47 -14.68 -10.62
CA ARG A 12 -20.47 -15.73 -10.89
C ARG A 12 -20.79 -16.59 -9.66
N LEU A 13 -19.98 -16.52 -8.61
CA LEU A 13 -20.20 -17.20 -7.35
C LEU A 13 -21.07 -16.38 -6.39
N MET A 14 -21.23 -15.06 -6.62
CA MET A 14 -22.02 -14.19 -5.76
C MET A 14 -23.49 -14.63 -5.64
N ASP A 15 -24.07 -15.19 -6.71
CA ASP A 15 -25.44 -15.70 -6.71
C ASP A 15 -25.59 -17.03 -5.95
N LYS A 16 -24.48 -17.69 -5.62
CA LYS A 16 -24.44 -19.04 -5.02
C LYS A 16 -23.98 -19.04 -3.57
N MET A 17 -23.13 -18.11 -3.19
CA MET A 17 -22.57 -18.02 -1.85
C MET A 17 -22.12 -16.58 -1.51
N PRO A 18 -22.10 -16.21 -0.21
CA PRO A 18 -21.50 -14.97 0.23
C PRO A 18 -20.08 -14.84 -0.32
N THR A 19 -19.85 -13.80 -1.11
CA THR A 19 -18.59 -13.58 -1.84
C THR A 19 -18.17 -12.14 -1.67
N TYR A 20 -16.90 -11.94 -1.30
CA TYR A 20 -16.30 -10.62 -1.09
C TYR A 20 -15.12 -10.45 -2.03
N ILE A 21 -15.16 -9.41 -2.85
CA ILE A 21 -14.06 -9.03 -3.74
C ILE A 21 -13.42 -7.77 -3.18
N VAL A 22 -12.21 -7.92 -2.64
CA VAL A 22 -11.44 -6.81 -2.07
C VAL A 22 -10.41 -6.34 -3.07
N ARG A 23 -10.57 -5.11 -3.57
CA ARG A 23 -9.64 -4.44 -4.48
C ARG A 23 -8.71 -3.56 -3.66
N CYS A 24 -7.51 -4.07 -3.39
CA CYS A 24 -6.52 -3.33 -2.62
C CYS A 24 -5.88 -2.22 -3.45
N GLY A 25 -5.58 -1.10 -2.81
CA GLY A 25 -4.58 -0.14 -3.30
C GLY A 25 -3.18 -0.75 -3.37
N ASN A 26 -2.17 0.09 -3.59
CA ASN A 26 -0.78 -0.34 -3.47
C ASN A 26 -0.49 -0.71 -2.01
N VAL A 27 -0.36 -2.01 -1.75
CA VAL A 27 -0.08 -2.53 -0.41
C VAL A 27 1.38 -2.26 -0.07
N TYR A 28 1.62 -1.67 1.09
CA TYR A 28 2.96 -1.45 1.65
C TYR A 28 3.02 -1.93 3.09
N GLY A 29 4.22 -2.18 3.59
CA GLY A 29 4.42 -2.68 4.95
C GLY A 29 5.26 -3.95 4.98
N TYR A 30 5.76 -4.27 6.18
CA TYR A 30 6.64 -5.40 6.40
C TYR A 30 5.89 -6.74 6.34
N GLY A 31 6.44 -7.71 5.61
CA GLY A 31 5.92 -9.06 5.54
C GLY A 31 6.89 -10.02 4.87
N ILE A 32 6.70 -11.32 5.09
CA ILE A 32 7.57 -12.40 4.57
C ILE A 32 7.64 -12.37 3.03
N SER A 33 6.54 -12.01 2.38
CA SER A 33 6.41 -11.91 0.92
C SER A 33 6.40 -10.45 0.45
N MET A 34 7.18 -9.58 1.13
CA MET A 34 7.24 -8.18 0.77
C MET A 34 7.59 -8.00 -0.71
N ARG A 35 6.80 -7.16 -1.37
CA ARG A 35 6.99 -6.78 -2.76
C ARG A 35 7.91 -5.58 -2.86
N PHE A 36 9.18 -5.82 -3.17
CA PHE A 36 10.18 -4.77 -3.42
C PHE A 36 9.96 -4.00 -4.73
N ASP A 37 9.02 -4.42 -5.57
CA ASP A 37 8.57 -3.65 -6.74
C ASP A 37 7.51 -2.59 -6.39
N ALA A 38 6.91 -2.65 -5.20
CA ALA A 38 5.95 -1.65 -4.72
C ALA A 38 6.68 -0.39 -4.25
N VAL A 39 6.17 0.80 -4.61
CA VAL A 39 6.91 2.07 -4.47
C VAL A 39 7.40 2.35 -3.05
N ILE A 40 6.53 2.26 -2.03
CA ILE A 40 6.91 2.54 -0.63
C ILE A 40 7.92 1.50 -0.14
N ASN A 41 7.66 0.21 -0.35
CA ASN A 41 8.56 -0.85 0.08
C ASN A 41 9.95 -0.72 -0.57
N ARG A 42 9.98 -0.41 -1.87
CA ARG A 42 11.21 -0.15 -2.61
C ARG A 42 11.96 1.04 -2.05
N PHE A 43 11.27 2.15 -1.82
CA PHE A 43 11.90 3.36 -1.26
C PHE A 43 12.43 3.12 0.14
N MET A 44 11.69 2.44 1.00
CA MET A 44 12.16 2.07 2.34
C MET A 44 13.41 1.18 2.29
N PHE A 45 13.42 0.22 1.36
CA PHE A 45 14.57 -0.66 1.16
C PHE A 45 15.78 0.12 0.61
N ASP A 46 15.60 0.87 -0.46
CA ASP A 46 16.68 1.63 -1.10
C ASP A 46 17.23 2.72 -0.17
N ALA A 47 16.39 3.38 0.63
CA ALA A 47 16.81 4.32 1.66
C ALA A 47 17.67 3.65 2.73
N SER A 48 17.19 2.51 3.25
CA SER A 48 17.85 1.78 4.35
C SER A 48 19.18 1.15 3.95
N PHE A 49 19.28 0.58 2.75
CA PHE A 49 20.45 -0.21 2.33
C PHE A 49 21.37 0.52 1.34
N ASN A 50 20.82 1.40 0.50
CA ASN A 50 21.58 2.08 -0.54
C ASN A 50 21.80 3.57 -0.26
N GLY A 51 21.13 4.14 0.75
CA GLY A 51 21.19 5.57 1.06
C GLY A 51 20.69 6.47 -0.07
N ARG A 52 19.88 5.95 -1.00
CA ARG A 52 19.37 6.72 -2.14
C ARG A 52 18.07 6.14 -2.67
N ILE A 53 17.16 6.96 -3.16
CA ILE A 53 15.92 6.53 -3.84
C ILE A 53 15.84 7.11 -5.25
N SER A 54 15.12 6.42 -6.14
CA SER A 54 14.88 6.87 -7.51
C SER A 54 13.42 7.25 -7.75
N ILE A 55 13.17 8.53 -8.01
CA ILE A 55 11.88 9.11 -8.36
C ILE A 55 11.79 9.24 -9.88
N TYR A 56 10.77 8.63 -10.48
CA TYR A 56 10.54 8.70 -11.92
C TYR A 56 9.51 9.80 -12.22
N GLY A 57 9.84 10.67 -13.17
CA GLY A 57 9.05 11.85 -13.51
C GLY A 57 9.21 12.99 -12.50
N ASP A 58 8.20 13.84 -12.41
CA ASP A 58 8.13 14.95 -11.46
C ASP A 58 7.73 14.52 -10.02
N GLY A 59 7.38 13.23 -9.82
CA GLY A 59 6.96 12.70 -8.51
C GLY A 59 5.56 13.13 -8.09
N MET A 60 4.87 13.96 -8.87
CA MET A 60 3.56 14.51 -8.53
C MET A 60 2.43 13.51 -8.75
N GLN A 61 2.70 12.38 -9.42
CA GLN A 61 1.70 11.36 -9.66
C GLN A 61 1.18 10.77 -8.36
N ARG A 62 -0.15 10.77 -8.21
CA ARG A 62 -0.82 10.18 -7.06
C ARG A 62 -1.05 8.69 -7.22
N ARG A 63 -0.98 7.99 -6.09
CA ARG A 63 -1.27 6.56 -5.96
C ARG A 63 -2.14 6.33 -4.73
N SER A 64 -3.06 5.37 -4.85
CA SER A 64 -3.81 4.82 -3.72
C SER A 64 -2.97 3.78 -2.99
N PHE A 65 -2.89 3.87 -1.66
CA PHE A 65 -2.11 3.01 -0.78
C PHE A 65 -2.96 2.41 0.33
N ILE A 66 -2.51 1.26 0.86
CA ILE A 66 -3.05 0.68 2.08
C ILE A 66 -1.95 -0.10 2.82
N TYR A 67 -1.87 0.10 4.13
CA TYR A 67 -0.89 -0.59 4.97
C TYR A 67 -1.26 -2.08 5.14
N ILE A 68 -0.26 -2.96 5.15
CA ILE A 68 -0.46 -4.41 5.15
C ILE A 68 -1.26 -4.90 6.36
N ASP A 69 -1.01 -4.34 7.55
CA ASP A 69 -1.69 -4.74 8.78
C ASP A 69 -3.20 -4.45 8.69
N LYS A 70 -3.59 -3.34 8.04
CA LYS A 70 -4.99 -2.99 7.79
C LYS A 70 -5.67 -4.00 6.86
N ILE A 71 -4.98 -4.47 5.82
CA ILE A 71 -5.51 -5.51 4.93
C ILE A 71 -5.66 -6.84 5.67
N THR A 72 -4.68 -7.23 6.48
CA THR A 72 -4.77 -8.49 7.23
C THR A 72 -5.93 -8.46 8.20
N GLU A 73 -6.15 -7.32 8.87
CA GLU A 73 -7.29 -7.15 9.78
C GLU A 73 -8.62 -7.19 9.02
N ILE A 74 -8.76 -6.46 7.91
CA ILE A 74 -9.96 -6.53 7.06
C ILE A 74 -10.29 -7.97 6.68
N LEU A 75 -9.29 -8.73 6.20
CA LEU A 75 -9.49 -10.12 5.78
C LEU A 75 -9.88 -11.02 6.95
N GLN A 76 -9.31 -10.81 8.13
CA GLN A 76 -9.68 -11.54 9.35
C GLN A 76 -11.12 -11.22 9.79
N GLN A 77 -11.51 -9.94 9.74
CA GLN A 77 -12.82 -9.49 10.19
C GLN A 77 -13.93 -9.93 9.23
N LEU A 78 -13.66 -10.02 7.93
CA LEU A 78 -14.60 -10.57 6.94
C LEU A 78 -15.02 -12.02 7.21
N LEU A 79 -14.27 -12.76 8.03
CA LEU A 79 -14.65 -14.12 8.44
C LEU A 79 -15.70 -14.14 9.55
N ASN A 80 -15.82 -13.05 10.33
CA ASN A 80 -16.61 -13.02 11.56
C ASN A 80 -17.73 -11.97 11.55
N VAL A 81 -17.65 -10.96 10.67
CA VAL A 81 -18.59 -9.83 10.63
C VAL A 81 -19.57 -9.99 9.47
N GLU A 82 -20.84 -9.66 9.71
CA GLU A 82 -21.86 -9.54 8.67
C GLU A 82 -21.68 -8.23 7.87
N LEU A 83 -20.74 -8.25 6.92
CA LEU A 83 -20.71 -7.27 5.83
C LEU A 83 -21.56 -7.81 4.67
N LYS A 84 -22.26 -6.94 3.94
CA LYS A 84 -22.98 -7.38 2.73
C LYS A 84 -21.96 -7.97 1.71
N PRO A 85 -22.23 -9.13 1.09
CA PRO A 85 -21.40 -9.60 -0.03
C PRO A 85 -21.31 -8.56 -1.15
N GLY A 86 -20.12 -8.38 -1.73
CA GLY A 86 -19.90 -7.29 -2.65
C GLY A 86 -18.45 -7.08 -3.09
N ILE A 87 -18.27 -6.00 -3.86
CA ILE A 87 -16.95 -5.52 -4.29
C ILE A 87 -16.62 -4.29 -3.46
N TYR A 88 -15.42 -4.25 -2.90
CA TYR A 88 -14.96 -3.21 -1.99
C TYR A 88 -13.57 -2.72 -2.37
N ASN A 89 -13.35 -1.42 -2.40
CA ASN A 89 -12.02 -0.83 -2.59
C ASN A 89 -11.36 -0.62 -1.21
N ALA A 90 -10.32 -1.40 -0.93
CA ALA A 90 -9.53 -1.26 0.28
C ALA A 90 -8.35 -0.31 0.01
N VAL A 91 -8.60 0.98 0.24
CA VAL A 91 -7.65 2.08 0.08
C VAL A 91 -7.73 2.97 1.31
N ASP A 92 -6.60 3.26 1.92
CA ASP A 92 -6.52 4.08 3.14
C ASP A 92 -6.03 5.50 2.82
N ARG A 93 -5.08 5.64 1.89
CA ARG A 93 -4.45 6.93 1.55
C ARG A 93 -4.32 7.11 0.06
N VAL A 94 -4.38 8.37 -0.39
CA VAL A 94 -4.03 8.77 -1.77
C VAL A 94 -2.97 9.86 -1.66
N MET A 95 -1.75 9.57 -2.11
CA MET A 95 -0.61 10.45 -1.91
C MET A 95 0.22 10.57 -3.19
N PRO A 96 0.82 11.74 -3.47
CA PRO A 96 1.89 11.89 -4.45
C PRO A 96 3.12 11.07 -4.06
N ILE A 97 3.88 10.62 -5.05
CA ILE A 97 5.16 9.92 -4.78
C ILE A 97 6.17 10.83 -4.11
N LEU A 98 6.14 12.13 -4.42
CA LEU A 98 7.02 13.12 -3.79
C LEU A 98 6.76 13.27 -2.28
N GLU A 99 5.49 13.23 -1.86
CA GLU A 99 5.12 13.29 -0.43
C GLU A 99 5.61 12.04 0.29
N VAL A 100 5.42 10.86 -0.32
CA VAL A 100 5.99 9.60 0.20
C VAL A 100 7.51 9.66 0.34
N ALA A 101 8.20 10.21 -0.67
CA ALA A 101 9.65 10.35 -0.65
C ALA A 101 10.12 11.28 0.48
N SER A 102 9.42 12.40 0.69
CA SER A 102 9.71 13.36 1.77
C SER A 102 9.60 12.72 3.16
N GLU A 103 8.50 12.00 3.43
CA GLU A 103 8.28 11.31 4.71
C GLU A 103 9.35 10.24 4.97
N ILE A 104 9.85 9.58 3.92
CA ILE A 104 10.96 8.63 4.04
C ILE A 104 12.29 9.36 4.31
N GLN A 105 12.53 10.52 3.71
CA GLN A 105 13.73 11.31 3.97
C GLN A 105 13.78 11.85 5.41
N ASP A 106 12.63 12.15 6.01
CA ASP A 106 12.56 12.48 7.45
C ASP A 106 13.05 11.32 8.34
N LEU A 107 12.91 10.07 7.88
CA LEU A 107 13.41 8.89 8.58
C LEU A 107 14.87 8.56 8.25
N TYR A 108 15.31 8.88 7.03
CA TYR A 108 16.69 8.70 6.55
C TYR A 108 17.26 10.04 6.05
N PRO A 109 17.71 10.94 6.96
CA PRO A 109 18.09 12.30 6.59
C PRO A 109 19.25 12.39 5.59
N ASP A 110 20.17 11.42 5.63
CA ASP A 110 21.35 11.36 4.77
C ASP A 110 21.08 10.73 3.40
N MET A 111 19.83 10.31 3.13
CA MET A 111 19.44 9.68 1.86
C MET A 111 19.42 10.69 0.70
N GLU A 112 19.92 10.28 -0.47
CA GLU A 112 19.82 11.05 -1.71
C GLU A 112 18.53 10.77 -2.50
N MET A 113 17.92 11.81 -3.07
CA MET A 113 16.82 11.67 -4.03
C MET A 113 17.32 11.85 -5.47
N LEU A 114 17.29 10.78 -6.25
CA LEU A 114 17.63 10.79 -7.66
C LEU A 114 16.37 10.88 -8.51
N TYR A 115 16.31 11.86 -9.39
CA TYR A 115 15.17 12.07 -10.26
C TYR A 115 15.48 11.64 -11.70
N ILE A 116 14.66 10.78 -12.27
CA ILE A 116 14.82 10.20 -13.61
C ILE A 116 13.71 10.75 -14.51
N ASN A 117 14.10 11.37 -15.63
CA ASN A 117 13.17 11.94 -16.61
C ASN A 117 12.15 12.93 -16.01
N GLN A 118 12.63 13.91 -15.23
CA GLN A 118 11.80 14.88 -14.49
C GLN A 118 10.73 15.61 -15.34
N HIS A 119 10.98 15.78 -16.63
CA HIS A 119 10.05 16.44 -17.55
C HIS A 119 8.81 15.57 -17.88
N MET A 120 8.82 14.28 -17.53
CA MET A 120 7.72 13.37 -17.82
C MET A 120 6.69 13.38 -16.69
N LYS A 121 5.42 13.62 -17.05
CA LYS A 121 4.29 13.39 -16.16
C LYS A 121 3.91 11.92 -16.15
N MET A 122 3.95 11.31 -14.98
CA MET A 122 3.58 9.91 -14.80
C MET A 122 2.06 9.78 -14.67
N ARG A 123 1.50 8.66 -15.17
CA ARG A 123 0.07 8.37 -15.04
C ARG A 123 -0.32 8.32 -13.56
N GLU A 124 -1.49 8.86 -13.21
CA GLU A 124 -2.12 8.69 -11.90
C GLU A 124 -3.09 7.51 -11.86
N LEU A 125 -3.20 6.86 -10.70
CA LEU A 125 -4.24 5.88 -10.43
C LEU A 125 -4.79 6.13 -9.04
N ILE A 126 -5.93 6.80 -9.01
CA ILE A 126 -6.65 7.15 -7.79
C ILE A 126 -7.92 6.31 -7.76
N VAL A 127 -8.10 5.61 -6.64
CA VAL A 127 -9.26 4.78 -6.36
C VAL A 127 -9.95 5.36 -5.13
N GLN A 128 -11.27 5.54 -5.23
CA GLN A 128 -12.08 6.01 -4.12
C GLN A 128 -12.13 4.93 -3.03
N PRO A 129 -11.79 5.28 -1.77
CA PRO A 129 -11.97 4.39 -0.62
C PRO A 129 -13.43 3.96 -0.43
N ASP A 130 -13.63 2.76 0.08
CA ASP A 130 -14.96 2.30 0.53
C ASP A 130 -15.01 2.25 2.06
N ASP A 131 -15.76 3.17 2.66
CA ASP A 131 -15.85 3.29 4.12
C ASP A 131 -16.39 2.03 4.80
N LYS A 132 -17.21 1.23 4.09
CA LYS A 132 -17.83 0.01 4.66
C LYS A 132 -16.81 -1.09 4.94
N ILE A 133 -15.78 -1.20 4.11
CA ILE A 133 -14.72 -2.18 4.37
C ILE A 133 -13.69 -1.63 5.34
N LEU A 134 -13.41 -0.32 5.29
CA LEU A 134 -12.50 0.32 6.23
C LEU A 134 -13.04 0.36 7.66
N SER A 135 -14.36 0.38 7.84
CA SER A 135 -14.97 0.29 9.17
C SER A 135 -14.75 -1.06 9.86
N LEU A 136 -14.23 -2.07 9.15
CA LEU A 136 -13.84 -3.34 9.76
C LEU A 136 -12.52 -3.24 10.54
N ILE A 137 -11.72 -2.20 10.33
CA ILE A 137 -10.45 -1.99 11.02
C ILE A 137 -10.76 -1.48 12.44
N GLN A 138 -10.42 -2.27 13.44
CA GLN A 138 -10.60 -1.99 14.87
C GLN A 138 -9.30 -1.50 15.52
N SER A 139 -8.14 -1.86 14.96
CA SER A 139 -6.85 -1.38 15.43
C SER A 139 -6.76 0.15 15.44
N PRO A 140 -5.97 0.75 16.36
CA PRO A 140 -5.72 2.18 16.38
C PRO A 140 -5.21 2.68 15.02
N ARG A 141 -5.71 3.84 14.59
CA ARG A 141 -5.24 4.47 13.35
C ARG A 141 -3.83 5.02 13.57
N LEU A 142 -2.85 4.33 12.99
CA LEU A 142 -1.49 4.83 12.87
C LEU A 142 -1.41 5.94 11.81
N THR A 143 -0.58 6.93 12.09
CA THR A 143 -0.12 7.90 11.09
C THR A 143 0.76 7.21 10.05
N PHE A 144 0.93 7.85 8.89
CA PHE A 144 1.78 7.29 7.85
C PHE A 144 3.22 7.15 8.33
N LYS A 145 3.71 8.15 9.07
CA LYS A 145 5.03 8.14 9.69
C LYS A 145 5.22 6.98 10.66
N GLU A 146 4.28 6.74 11.58
CA GLU A 146 4.34 5.60 12.50
C GLU A 146 4.35 4.24 11.76
N GLU A 147 3.60 4.12 10.66
CA GLU A 147 3.63 2.92 9.82
C GLU A 147 5.01 2.74 9.15
N LEU A 148 5.63 3.81 8.66
CA LEU A 148 6.99 3.76 8.10
C LEU A 148 8.06 3.45 9.16
N GLU A 149 7.95 4.02 10.37
CA GLU A 149 8.83 3.72 11.50
C GLU A 149 8.77 2.25 11.90
N SER A 150 7.56 1.64 11.88
CA SER A 150 7.37 0.20 12.09
C SER A 150 8.13 -0.64 11.05
N ILE A 151 8.08 -0.25 9.77
CA ILE A 151 8.81 -0.93 8.70
C ILE A 151 10.32 -0.79 8.91
N MET A 152 10.81 0.43 9.17
CA MET A 152 12.23 0.71 9.42
C MET A 152 12.78 -0.14 10.57
N LYS A 153 12.05 -0.19 11.69
CA LYS A 153 12.46 -1.00 12.85
C LYS A 153 12.64 -2.48 12.47
N ARG A 154 11.69 -3.04 11.71
CA ARG A 154 11.76 -4.44 11.28
C ARG A 154 12.89 -4.72 10.29
N PHE A 155 13.27 -3.77 9.44
CA PHE A 155 14.45 -3.91 8.58
C PHE A 155 15.74 -3.97 9.38
N HIS A 156 15.92 -3.10 10.37
CA HIS A 156 17.08 -3.14 11.27
C HIS A 156 17.18 -4.48 12.00
N ASP A 157 16.09 -4.95 12.60
CA ASP A 157 16.06 -6.23 13.34
C ASP A 157 16.37 -7.43 12.44
N SER A 158 15.98 -7.38 11.16
CA SER A 158 16.21 -8.47 10.19
C SER A 158 17.62 -8.46 9.60
N SER A 159 18.28 -7.29 9.56
CA SER A 159 19.66 -7.14 9.10
C SER A 159 20.71 -7.50 10.15
N ALA A 160 20.30 -7.65 11.41
CA ALA A 160 21.16 -8.00 12.54
C ALA A 160 21.26 -9.52 12.81
N GLN A 161 20.73 -10.36 11.91
CA GLN A 161 20.81 -11.84 11.98
C GLN A 161 21.66 -12.43 10.87
#